data_AF-A0A444XZV6-F1
#
_entry.id   AF-A0A444XZV6-F1
#
_cell.length_a   1.000
_cell.length_b   1.000
_cell.length_c   1.000
_cell.angle_alpha   90.00
_cell.angle_beta   90.00
_cell.angle_gamma   90.00
#
_symmetry.space_group_name_H-M   'P 1'
#
loop_
_entity.id
_entity.type
_entity.pdbx_description
1 polymer ?
#
loop_
_entity_poly.entity_id
_entity_poly.type
_entity_poly.pdbx_seq_one_letter_code
_entity_poly.pdbx_strand_id
1 'polypeptide(L)'
;MPSHHQLHVPLRSNPSSSSSFASLSSNSFVSKILLLLTLLPVSLAAIAFVLQWRGGITDPASLLSPPGSHHFPGMADPSPLSPLSHSSSASDCLNLGRTSSPSFPYYHNWKLDYAANIKPKICITTSTSAGLEQILPWMFYHKVIGVTNFFLFVEGKAASPEVSKVLKSIPGVKVVYRTKELEEQQAKSRIWNETWLAGFFYKPCNYELFVKQSLNMEMAIVMARDAGMEWILHLDTDELIHPAGAREYSLRQLLLEVPGNVDMVIFPNYESSVERDDIKEPFSEVSMFKKNYDHLPKDTYFGNYKDSVRGNPNYFLTYGNGKSAARIQDHLRPNGAHRWHNYMKSPNEIKLEEAAVLHYTYAKFSDLTSRRDRCGCKPTKEDVKRCFMLEFDRSVSS
;
A
#
# COMPACT_ATOMS: atom_id res chain seq x y z
N MET A 1 -62.06 -32.61 7.50
CA MET A 1 -63.48 -32.98 7.56
C MET A 1 -63.74 -34.06 6.51
N PRO A 2 -64.55 -35.09 6.79
CA PRO A 2 -64.74 -35.88 8.03
C PRO A 2 -63.93 -37.20 7.90
N SER A 3 -63.83 -38.15 8.84
CA SER A 3 -64.80 -38.63 9.83
C SER A 3 -64.06 -39.33 10.97
N HIS A 4 -64.46 -39.05 12.20
CA HIS A 4 -64.05 -39.78 13.40
C HIS A 4 -64.86 -41.07 13.56
N HIS A 5 -64.20 -42.16 13.95
CA HIS A 5 -64.77 -43.13 14.89
C HIS A 5 -63.75 -43.43 15.98
N GLN A 6 -64.17 -43.20 17.23
CA GLN A 6 -63.52 -43.63 18.47
C GLN A 6 -63.89 -45.09 18.75
N LEU A 7 -63.03 -45.85 19.45
CA LEU A 7 -63.26 -46.35 20.82
C LEU A 7 -62.24 -47.46 21.23
N HIS A 8 -61.69 -47.28 22.46
CA HIS A 8 -61.10 -48.24 23.43
C HIS A 8 -59.88 -49.11 23.03
N VAL A 9 -58.64 -49.04 23.60
CA VAL A 9 -58.08 -49.02 24.99
C VAL A 9 -58.30 -50.37 25.73
N PRO A 10 -57.38 -50.94 26.57
CA PRO A 10 -55.91 -50.95 26.70
C PRO A 10 -55.28 -52.38 26.94
N LEU A 11 -53.95 -52.48 27.11
CA LEU A 11 -53.19 -53.22 28.17
C LEU A 11 -51.91 -53.97 27.74
N ARG A 12 -50.83 -53.57 28.45
CA ARG A 12 -49.50 -54.19 28.70
C ARG A 12 -49.37 -55.71 28.54
N SER A 13 -48.21 -56.17 28.03
CA SER A 13 -47.06 -56.66 28.84
C SER A 13 -45.96 -57.31 27.98
N ASN A 14 -44.70 -56.90 28.19
CA ASN A 14 -43.46 -57.68 27.95
C ASN A 14 -43.37 -58.82 29.00
N PRO A 15 -42.46 -59.83 28.94
CA PRO A 15 -41.13 -59.85 28.31
C PRO A 15 -40.63 -61.21 27.72
N SER A 16 -39.39 -61.18 27.17
CA SER A 16 -38.33 -62.25 27.11
C SER A 16 -38.66 -63.58 26.42
N SER A 17 -37.84 -64.25 25.62
CA SER A 17 -36.40 -64.34 25.29
C SER A 17 -36.34 -65.36 24.11
N SER A 18 -35.40 -65.48 23.18
CA SER A 18 -33.93 -65.49 23.23
C SER A 18 -33.39 -65.81 21.81
N SER A 19 -32.24 -65.21 21.45
CA SER A 19 -31.06 -65.83 20.76
C SER A 19 -31.22 -66.28 19.28
N SER A 20 -30.34 -66.05 18.30
CA SER A 20 -28.94 -65.58 18.23
C SER A 20 -28.52 -65.48 16.73
N PHE A 21 -27.36 -64.85 16.49
CA PHE A 21 -26.47 -64.93 15.31
C PHE A 21 -26.57 -63.81 14.26
N ALA A 22 -26.00 -62.64 14.57
CA ALA A 22 -25.14 -61.84 13.68
C ALA A 22 -24.69 -60.53 14.34
N SER A 23 -23.61 -60.50 15.13
CA SER A 23 -23.09 -59.21 15.64
C SER A 23 -21.62 -59.17 16.04
N LEU A 24 -20.77 -60.08 15.54
CA LEU A 24 -19.34 -60.09 15.93
C LEU A 24 -18.40 -59.35 14.95
N SER A 25 -18.86 -58.90 13.78
CA SER A 25 -18.01 -58.28 12.76
C SER A 25 -18.09 -56.74 12.67
N SER A 26 -19.14 -56.11 13.21
CA SER A 26 -19.37 -54.66 13.12
C SER A 26 -18.64 -53.83 14.19
N ASN A 27 -18.45 -54.38 15.39
CA ASN A 27 -17.78 -53.66 16.50
C ASN A 27 -16.29 -53.40 16.27
N SER A 28 -15.60 -54.29 15.53
CA SER A 28 -14.17 -54.15 15.21
C SER A 28 -13.90 -53.00 14.24
N PHE A 29 -14.80 -52.77 13.27
CA PHE A 29 -14.61 -51.73 12.26
C PHE A 29 -14.90 -50.33 12.82
N VAL A 30 -15.97 -50.18 13.60
CA VAL A 30 -16.33 -48.91 14.26
C VAL A 30 -15.28 -48.52 15.31
N SER A 31 -14.76 -49.50 16.07
CA SER A 31 -13.66 -49.27 17.01
C SER A 31 -12.39 -48.80 16.31
N LYS A 32 -12.01 -49.39 15.17
CA LYS A 32 -10.84 -48.96 14.38
C LYS A 32 -10.99 -47.55 13.80
N ILE A 33 -12.20 -47.19 13.36
CA ILE A 33 -12.48 -45.85 12.84
C ILE A 33 -12.43 -44.80 13.96
N LEU A 34 -13.02 -45.09 15.13
CA LEU A 34 -12.92 -44.22 16.30
C LEU A 34 -11.48 -44.07 16.79
N LEU A 35 -10.68 -45.15 16.75
CA LEU A 35 -9.27 -45.12 17.10
C LEU A 35 -8.47 -44.25 16.11
N LEU A 36 -8.77 -44.35 14.81
CA LEU A 36 -8.13 -43.52 13.77
C LEU A 36 -8.52 -42.04 13.93
N LEU A 37 -9.81 -41.76 14.16
CA LEU A 37 -10.33 -40.39 14.33
C LEU A 37 -9.84 -39.71 15.62
N THR A 38 -9.30 -40.47 16.58
CA THR A 38 -8.71 -39.93 17.81
C THR A 38 -7.19 -39.85 17.74
N LEU A 39 -6.52 -40.91 17.29
CA LEU A 39 -5.05 -40.94 17.21
C LEU A 39 -4.49 -40.02 16.15
N LEU A 40 -5.15 -39.87 15.00
CA LEU A 40 -4.66 -39.03 13.91
C LEU A 40 -4.58 -37.54 14.30
N PRO A 41 -5.66 -36.89 14.80
CA PRO A 41 -5.57 -35.49 15.21
C PRO A 41 -4.66 -35.28 16.42
N VAL A 42 -4.59 -36.22 17.36
CA VAL A 42 -3.66 -36.13 18.51
C VAL A 42 -2.20 -36.24 18.06
N SER A 43 -1.89 -37.13 17.11
CA SER A 43 -0.54 -37.27 16.56
C SER A 43 -0.13 -36.02 15.77
N LEU A 44 -1.04 -35.48 14.95
CA LEU A 44 -0.79 -34.24 14.21
C LEU A 44 -0.61 -33.03 15.14
N ALA A 45 -1.40 -32.94 16.22
CA ALA A 45 -1.24 -31.90 17.23
C ALA A 45 0.09 -32.03 18.00
N ALA A 46 0.53 -33.25 18.31
CA ALA A 46 1.82 -33.49 18.95
C ALA A 46 3.00 -33.12 18.03
N ILE A 47 2.92 -33.45 16.73
CA ILE A 47 3.95 -33.05 15.75
C ILE A 47 3.98 -31.54 15.59
N ALA A 48 2.82 -30.88 15.47
CA ALA A 48 2.75 -29.43 15.39
C ALA A 48 3.30 -28.75 16.66
N PHE A 49 3.01 -29.30 17.84
CA PHE A 49 3.56 -28.83 19.11
C PHE A 49 5.09 -28.97 19.15
N VAL A 50 5.66 -30.10 18.74
CA VAL A 50 7.12 -30.29 18.66
C VAL A 50 7.77 -29.33 17.66
N LEU A 51 7.15 -29.11 16.50
CA LEU A 51 7.66 -28.17 15.49
C LEU A 51 7.55 -26.70 15.92
N GLN A 52 6.53 -26.36 16.72
CA GLN A 52 6.33 -25.01 17.26
C GLN A 52 7.08 -24.79 18.59
N TRP A 53 7.54 -25.85 19.25
CA TRP A 53 8.28 -25.78 20.50
C TRP A 53 9.68 -25.20 20.27
N ARG A 54 9.79 -23.87 20.36
CA ARG A 54 11.06 -23.16 20.56
C ARG A 54 11.37 -23.07 22.06
N GLY A 55 11.57 -24.22 22.70
CA GLY A 55 12.15 -24.30 24.04
C GLY A 55 13.67 -24.42 23.93
N GLY A 56 14.39 -23.45 24.49
CA GLY A 56 15.85 -23.31 24.39
C GLY A 56 16.59 -24.58 24.79
N ILE A 57 17.19 -25.25 23.81
CA ILE A 57 18.27 -26.21 23.99
C ILE A 57 19.49 -25.56 23.35
N THR A 58 20.45 -25.20 24.19
CA THR A 58 21.78 -24.75 23.81
C THR A 58 22.42 -25.77 22.87
N ASP A 59 22.84 -25.33 21.70
CA ASP A 59 23.57 -26.12 20.72
C ASP A 59 24.85 -26.71 21.37
N PRO A 60 25.09 -28.04 21.32
CA PRO A 60 26.29 -28.67 21.86
C PRO A 60 27.60 -28.16 21.24
N ALA A 61 27.53 -27.42 20.12
CA ALA A 61 28.68 -26.78 19.50
C ALA A 61 29.17 -25.51 20.23
N SER A 62 28.43 -24.99 21.22
CA SER A 62 28.75 -23.73 21.92
C SER A 62 29.51 -23.90 23.25
N LEU A 63 29.78 -25.14 23.70
CA LEU A 63 30.45 -25.44 24.98
C LEU A 63 31.94 -25.78 24.87
N LEU A 64 32.54 -25.75 23.68
CA LEU A 64 33.92 -26.18 23.45
C LEU A 64 34.88 -25.10 22.92
N SER A 65 34.47 -23.83 22.92
CA SER A 65 35.33 -22.74 22.42
C SER A 65 35.83 -21.84 23.57
N PRO A 66 37.15 -21.71 23.80
CA PRO A 66 37.70 -20.81 24.82
C PRO A 66 37.46 -19.34 24.46
N PRO A 67 37.38 -18.43 25.45
CA PRO A 67 37.14 -17.02 25.18
C PRO A 67 38.44 -16.37 24.67
N GLY A 68 38.38 -15.78 23.47
CA GLY A 68 39.44 -14.91 22.97
C GLY A 68 40.20 -15.44 21.75
N SER A 69 39.50 -15.68 20.65
CA SER A 69 40.11 -15.64 19.32
C SER A 69 39.01 -15.58 18.29
N HIS A 70 38.89 -14.47 17.55
CA HIS A 70 38.57 -14.44 16.11
C HIS A 70 38.64 -12.99 15.64
N HIS A 71 39.88 -12.52 15.50
CA HIS A 71 40.22 -11.47 14.55
C HIS A 71 40.11 -12.07 13.15
N PHE A 72 39.38 -11.41 12.24
CA PHE A 72 39.44 -11.71 10.81
C PHE A 72 40.67 -11.02 10.18
N PRO A 73 41.38 -11.66 9.22
CA PRO A 73 42.56 -11.07 8.59
C PRO A 73 42.16 -10.00 7.57
N GLY A 74 42.79 -8.82 7.62
CA GLY A 74 42.70 -7.83 6.53
C GLY A 74 42.40 -6.37 6.90
N MET A 75 42.50 -5.96 8.16
CA MET A 75 42.31 -4.56 8.55
C MET A 75 43.57 -4.02 9.23
N ALA A 76 44.17 -3.00 8.61
CA ALA A 76 45.33 -2.28 9.15
C ALA A 76 44.90 -1.28 10.25
N ASP A 77 45.76 -1.15 11.25
CA ASP A 77 45.58 -0.37 12.49
C ASP A 77 45.41 1.15 12.26
N PRO A 78 44.80 1.84 13.24
CA PRO A 78 45.59 2.88 13.89
C PRO A 78 45.57 2.80 15.42
N SER A 79 46.76 2.91 16.02
CA SER A 79 47.02 2.99 17.46
C SER A 79 46.72 4.39 18.04
N PRO A 80 46.95 4.66 19.35
CA PRO A 80 45.88 4.94 20.31
C PRO A 80 46.01 6.35 20.91
N LEU A 81 45.09 6.76 21.80
CA LEU A 81 45.36 7.55 23.02
C LEU A 81 44.04 7.89 23.76
N SER A 82 43.81 7.15 24.85
CA SER A 82 43.67 7.62 26.24
C SER A 82 42.58 8.63 26.67
N PRO A 83 42.16 8.56 27.95
CA PRO A 83 40.76 8.70 28.38
C PRO A 83 40.52 9.92 29.27
N LEU A 84 39.25 10.28 29.54
CA LEU A 84 38.89 11.02 30.75
C LEU A 84 37.43 10.75 31.17
N SER A 85 37.33 10.34 32.42
CA SER A 85 36.17 10.19 33.31
C SER A 85 35.28 11.43 33.40
N HIS A 86 34.00 11.27 33.72
CA HIS A 86 33.44 11.79 34.98
C HIS A 86 32.08 11.19 35.32
N SER A 87 31.91 11.05 36.64
CA SER A 87 30.88 10.42 37.43
C SER A 87 29.57 11.21 37.54
N SER A 88 28.52 10.43 37.81
CA SER A 88 27.21 10.74 38.40
C SER A 88 27.11 11.95 39.34
N SER A 89 26.05 12.75 39.15
CA SER A 89 25.35 13.47 40.21
C SER A 89 23.86 13.56 39.89
N ALA A 90 23.02 13.01 40.78
CA ALA A 90 21.57 13.15 40.76
C ALA A 90 21.17 14.37 41.61
N SER A 91 20.24 15.19 41.10
CA SER A 91 19.29 15.97 41.92
C SER A 91 18.22 16.65 41.06
N ASP A 92 16.98 16.22 41.31
CA ASP A 92 15.72 16.97 41.40
C ASP A 92 15.11 17.78 40.24
N CYS A 93 13.81 17.50 40.12
CA CYS A 93 12.81 17.96 39.17
C CYS A 93 12.53 19.47 39.24
N LEU A 94 12.48 20.15 38.08
CA LEU A 94 11.57 21.27 37.82
C LEU A 94 11.17 21.33 36.33
N ASN A 95 9.86 21.36 36.09
CA ASN A 95 9.22 21.56 34.79
C ASN A 95 9.60 22.92 34.19
N LEU A 96 10.03 22.93 32.92
CA LEU A 96 9.97 24.10 32.04
C LEU A 96 9.62 23.63 30.63
N GLY A 97 8.43 24.04 30.17
CA GLY A 97 7.91 23.74 28.85
C GLY A 97 8.90 24.09 27.75
N ARG A 98 9.15 23.12 26.88
CA ARG A 98 9.80 23.34 25.58
C ARG A 98 8.98 22.59 24.54
N THR A 99 8.24 23.38 23.76
CA THR A 99 7.94 23.17 22.34
C THR A 99 7.95 21.72 21.89
N SER A 100 6.76 21.12 21.81
CA SER A 100 6.53 19.90 21.04
C SER A 100 6.78 20.17 19.55
N SER A 101 8.04 20.15 19.15
CA SER A 101 8.38 19.77 17.77
C SER A 101 7.95 18.31 17.62
N PRO A 102 7.19 17.93 16.57
CA PRO A 102 6.93 16.53 16.31
C PRO A 102 8.25 15.85 15.97
N SER A 103 8.88 15.25 16.99
CA SER A 103 10.02 14.37 16.81
C SER A 103 9.48 13.05 16.28
N PHE A 104 9.67 12.77 15.00
CA PHE A 104 9.35 11.47 14.44
C PHE A 104 10.33 10.43 15.03
N PRO A 105 9.91 9.55 15.96
CA PRO A 105 10.83 8.74 16.77
C PRO A 105 11.59 7.69 15.96
N TYR A 106 11.13 7.39 14.74
CA TYR A 106 11.61 6.31 13.90
C TYR A 106 12.76 6.68 12.95
N TYR A 107 13.23 7.93 12.93
CA TYR A 107 14.16 8.42 11.89
C TYR A 107 15.59 8.72 12.39
N HIS A 108 15.89 8.53 13.67
CA HIS A 108 17.27 8.65 14.14
C HIS A 108 18.04 7.36 13.78
N ASN A 109 18.86 7.44 12.72
CA ASN A 109 19.94 6.50 12.34
C ASN A 109 19.71 5.59 11.12
N TRP A 110 18.69 5.80 10.28
CA TRP A 110 18.64 5.10 8.99
C TRP A 110 19.65 5.69 8.01
N LYS A 111 20.81 5.03 7.90
CA LYS A 111 21.74 5.20 6.79
C LYS A 111 21.13 4.49 5.57
N LEU A 112 20.30 5.19 4.81
CA LEU A 112 19.96 4.74 3.46
C LEU A 112 21.26 4.71 2.67
N ASP A 113 21.73 3.54 2.26
CA ASP A 113 22.92 3.42 1.42
C ASP A 113 22.64 4.09 0.08
N TYR A 114 23.03 5.36 -0.05
CA TYR A 114 23.02 6.12 -1.31
C TYR A 114 24.20 5.69 -2.19
N ALA A 115 24.44 4.38 -2.33
CA ALA A 115 25.47 3.89 -3.22
C ALA A 115 25.11 4.34 -4.65
N ALA A 116 25.98 5.14 -5.27
CA ALA A 116 25.75 5.81 -6.55
C ALA A 116 25.44 4.87 -7.74
N ASN A 117 25.58 3.55 -7.54
CA ASN A 117 25.44 2.50 -8.55
C ASN A 117 24.20 1.61 -8.39
N ILE A 118 23.26 1.99 -7.52
CA ILE A 118 22.02 1.20 -7.34
C ILE A 118 21.15 1.33 -8.60
N LYS A 119 20.93 0.20 -9.27
CA LYS A 119 20.01 0.05 -10.41
C LYS A 119 18.84 -0.89 -10.08
N PRO A 120 17.66 -0.69 -10.69
CA PRO A 120 17.35 0.45 -11.55
C PRO A 120 17.14 1.75 -10.75
N LYS A 121 17.42 2.90 -11.36
CA LYS A 121 17.09 4.22 -10.79
C LYS A 121 15.60 4.51 -10.97
N ILE A 122 14.89 4.76 -9.86
CA ILE A 122 13.45 4.93 -9.85
C ILE A 122 13.10 6.32 -9.35
N CYS A 123 12.17 6.97 -10.04
CA CYS A 123 11.62 8.25 -9.62
C CYS A 123 10.10 8.23 -9.46
N ILE A 124 9.60 9.05 -8.54
CA ILE A 124 8.17 9.35 -8.40
C ILE A 124 7.94 10.82 -8.76
N THR A 125 6.92 11.07 -9.56
CA THR A 125 6.32 12.40 -9.75
C THR A 125 4.99 12.49 -9.00
N THR A 126 4.71 13.62 -8.37
CA THR A 126 3.45 13.84 -7.66
C THR A 126 3.07 15.32 -7.69
N SER A 127 1.76 15.58 -7.62
CA SER A 127 1.20 16.92 -7.46
C SER A 127 0.53 17.00 -6.10
N THR A 128 0.99 17.90 -5.21
CA THR A 128 0.49 17.91 -3.83
C THR A 128 0.38 19.32 -3.25
N SER A 129 -0.63 19.50 -2.41
CA SER A 129 -0.82 20.67 -1.56
C SER A 129 -0.72 20.36 -0.05
N ALA A 130 -0.34 19.13 0.29
CA ALA A 130 -0.27 18.62 1.66
C ALA A 130 0.88 19.22 2.47
N GLY A 131 0.83 19.06 3.80
CA GLY A 131 1.92 19.44 4.69
C GLY A 131 2.97 18.33 4.86
N LEU A 132 4.01 18.62 5.66
CA LEU A 132 5.10 17.69 5.93
C LEU A 132 4.63 16.41 6.64
N GLU A 133 3.56 16.52 7.44
CA GLU A 133 2.93 15.40 8.15
C GLU A 133 2.48 14.27 7.23
N GLN A 134 2.09 14.59 5.99
CA GLN A 134 1.69 13.60 4.99
C GLN A 134 2.84 13.28 4.04
N ILE A 135 3.58 14.30 3.58
CA ILE A 135 4.60 14.14 2.55
C ILE A 135 5.81 13.34 3.06
N LEU A 136 6.27 13.56 4.30
CA LEU A 136 7.49 12.92 4.80
C LEU A 136 7.32 11.41 4.99
N PRO A 137 6.28 10.89 5.68
CA PRO A 137 6.09 9.45 5.82
C PRO A 137 5.95 8.75 4.46
N TRP A 138 5.14 9.34 3.56
CA TRP A 138 4.97 8.87 2.20
C TRP A 138 6.31 8.77 1.46
N MET A 139 7.11 9.84 1.47
CA MET A 139 8.35 9.90 0.72
C MET A 139 9.42 8.95 1.28
N PHE A 140 9.60 8.93 2.61
CA PHE A 140 10.61 8.08 3.23
C PHE A 140 10.26 6.60 3.10
N TYR A 141 8.99 6.23 3.18
CA TYR A 141 8.53 4.88 2.84
C TYR A 141 9.00 4.48 1.44
N HIS A 142 8.76 5.33 0.43
CA HIS A 142 9.16 5.05 -0.94
C HIS A 142 10.69 5.01 -1.11
N LYS A 143 11.44 5.83 -0.36
CA LYS A 143 12.91 5.74 -0.34
C LYS A 143 13.41 4.39 0.16
N VAL A 144 12.81 3.85 1.22
CA VAL A 144 13.19 2.55 1.80
C VAL A 144 12.99 1.41 0.82
N ILE A 145 11.88 1.39 0.09
CA ILE A 145 11.60 0.33 -0.90
C ILE A 145 12.38 0.51 -2.21
N GLY A 146 13.17 1.59 -2.36
CA GLY A 146 14.16 1.75 -3.42
C GLY A 146 13.97 2.94 -4.37
N VAL A 147 13.06 3.88 -4.08
CA VAL A 147 12.91 5.10 -4.90
C VAL A 147 14.01 6.12 -4.57
N THR A 148 14.75 6.57 -5.58
CA THR A 148 15.89 7.47 -5.38
C THR A 148 15.48 8.94 -5.51
N ASN A 149 14.62 9.25 -6.49
CA ASN A 149 14.31 10.62 -6.89
C ASN A 149 12.82 10.95 -6.79
N PHE A 150 12.51 12.19 -6.43
CA PHE A 150 11.15 12.70 -6.30
C PHE A 150 11.01 14.04 -7.01
N PHE A 151 10.04 14.14 -7.91
CA PHE A 151 9.64 15.38 -8.56
C PHE A 151 8.32 15.85 -7.94
N LEU A 152 8.41 16.79 -7.01
CA LEU A 152 7.26 17.27 -6.23
C LEU A 152 6.75 18.58 -6.83
N PHE A 153 5.60 18.53 -7.49
CA PHE A 153 4.88 19.71 -7.93
C PHE A 153 4.03 20.23 -6.78
N VAL A 154 4.42 21.36 -6.21
CA VAL A 154 3.89 21.85 -4.94
C VAL A 154 2.96 23.05 -5.12
N GLU A 155 1.82 22.99 -4.42
CA GLU A 155 0.84 24.07 -4.25
C GLU A 155 0.47 24.18 -2.76
N GLY A 156 -0.35 25.16 -2.37
CA GLY A 156 -0.89 25.25 -1.00
C GLY A 156 0.18 25.18 0.11
N LYS A 157 -0.02 24.29 1.10
CA LYS A 157 0.92 24.11 2.23
C LYS A 157 2.28 23.59 1.76
N ALA A 158 2.30 22.70 0.77
CA ALA A 158 3.54 22.14 0.23
C ALA A 158 4.45 23.21 -0.38
N ALA A 159 3.86 24.30 -0.90
CA ALA A 159 4.58 25.42 -1.49
C ALA A 159 5.06 26.46 -0.47
N SER A 160 4.71 26.34 0.82
CA SER A 160 5.14 27.32 1.83
C SER A 160 6.67 27.34 1.96
N PRO A 161 7.28 28.49 2.31
CA PRO A 161 8.74 28.58 2.47
C PRO A 161 9.30 27.58 3.48
N GLU A 162 8.60 27.35 4.59
CA GLU A 162 9.01 26.45 5.67
C GLU A 162 9.00 24.99 5.21
N VAL A 163 7.89 24.57 4.58
CA VAL A 163 7.71 23.20 4.07
C VAL A 163 8.68 22.93 2.93
N SER A 164 8.71 23.81 1.93
CA SER A 164 9.54 23.61 0.74
C SER A 164 11.04 23.67 1.04
N LYS A 165 11.48 24.43 2.06
CA LYS A 165 12.88 24.41 2.54
C LYS A 165 13.26 23.03 3.06
N VAL A 166 12.38 22.37 3.83
CA VAL A 166 12.60 21.00 4.32
C VAL A 166 12.61 20.01 3.16
N LEU A 167 11.66 20.11 2.23
CA LEU A 167 11.62 19.20 1.07
C LEU A 167 12.89 19.31 0.20
N LYS A 168 13.39 20.53 -0.02
CA LYS A 168 14.61 20.78 -0.80
C LYS A 168 15.90 20.30 -0.12
N SER A 169 15.92 20.14 1.21
CA SER A 169 17.11 19.64 1.91
C SER A 169 17.27 18.12 1.79
N ILE A 170 16.26 17.42 1.30
CA ILE A 170 16.25 15.96 1.21
C ILE A 170 16.91 15.52 -0.11
N PRO A 171 17.96 14.68 -0.06
CA PRO A 171 18.64 14.21 -1.27
C PRO A 171 17.71 13.51 -2.26
N GLY A 172 17.86 13.85 -3.54
CA GLY A 172 17.04 13.30 -4.64
C GLY A 172 15.67 13.95 -4.79
N VAL A 173 15.32 14.96 -3.98
CA VAL A 173 14.03 15.67 -4.08
C VAL A 173 14.19 16.96 -4.88
N LYS A 174 13.37 17.11 -5.92
CA LYS A 174 13.26 18.34 -6.71
C LYS A 174 11.85 18.90 -6.53
N VAL A 175 11.78 20.08 -5.93
CA VAL A 175 10.54 20.82 -5.70
C VAL A 175 10.29 21.77 -6.87
N VAL A 176 9.11 21.67 -7.49
CA VAL A 176 8.66 22.49 -8.60
C VAL A 176 7.43 23.28 -8.16
N TYR A 177 7.52 24.59 -8.17
CA TYR A 177 6.42 25.47 -7.77
C TYR A 177 5.51 25.76 -8.95
N ARG A 178 4.21 25.88 -8.70
CA ARG A 178 3.27 26.41 -9.68
C ARG A 178 3.49 27.92 -9.86
N THR A 179 4.37 28.29 -10.78
CA THR A 179 4.58 29.69 -11.18
C THR A 179 3.91 29.98 -12.52
N LYS A 180 3.76 31.26 -12.88
CA LYS A 180 3.20 31.65 -14.18
C LYS A 180 4.06 31.14 -15.33
N GLU A 181 5.38 31.15 -15.15
CA GLU A 181 6.32 30.64 -16.14
C GLU A 181 6.15 29.14 -16.36
N LEU A 182 5.86 28.37 -15.30
CA LEU A 182 5.53 26.95 -15.42
C LEU A 182 4.24 26.75 -16.23
N GLU A 183 3.20 27.52 -15.91
CA GLU A 183 1.92 27.44 -16.63
C GLU A 183 2.07 27.80 -18.11
N GLU A 184 2.87 28.81 -18.44
CA GLU A 184 3.18 29.19 -19.83
C GLU A 184 3.98 28.11 -20.58
N GLN A 185 4.91 27.44 -19.90
CA GLN A 185 5.63 26.29 -20.45
C GLN A 185 4.67 25.12 -20.72
N GLN A 186 3.79 24.83 -19.76
CA GLN A 186 2.77 23.78 -19.88
C GLN A 186 1.77 24.09 -21.00
N ALA A 187 1.39 25.35 -21.20
CA ALA A 187 0.51 25.77 -22.28
C ALA A 187 1.12 25.56 -23.69
N LYS A 188 2.45 25.49 -23.78
CA LYS A 188 3.20 25.24 -25.02
C LYS A 188 3.60 23.77 -25.19
N SER A 189 3.30 22.94 -24.20
CA SER A 189 3.64 21.52 -24.21
C SER A 189 2.85 20.74 -25.26
N ARG A 190 3.33 19.56 -25.63
CA ARG A 190 2.63 18.73 -26.62
C ARG A 190 1.31 18.23 -26.06
N ILE A 191 1.28 17.81 -24.78
CA ILE A 191 0.08 17.24 -24.18
C ILE A 191 -1.10 18.23 -24.13
N TRP A 192 -0.81 19.54 -24.12
CA TRP A 192 -1.82 20.59 -24.10
C TRP A 192 -2.83 20.48 -25.25
N ASN A 193 -2.36 20.07 -26.43
CA ASN A 193 -3.17 19.96 -27.64
C ASN A 193 -3.74 18.56 -27.89
N GLU A 194 -3.60 17.64 -26.93
CA GLU A 194 -4.09 16.27 -27.09
C GLU A 194 -5.61 16.17 -26.93
N THR A 195 -6.26 15.51 -27.89
CA THR A 195 -7.73 15.40 -27.94
C THR A 195 -8.32 14.68 -26.73
N TRP A 196 -7.59 13.74 -26.13
CA TRP A 196 -8.04 13.02 -24.94
C TRP A 196 -8.05 13.90 -23.68
N LEU A 197 -7.28 15.00 -23.65
CA LEU A 197 -7.24 15.94 -22.54
C LEU A 197 -8.23 17.10 -22.72
N ALA A 198 -8.58 17.44 -23.97
CA ALA A 198 -9.45 18.55 -24.36
C ALA A 198 -10.75 18.64 -23.53
N GLY A 199 -11.40 17.50 -23.29
CA GLY A 199 -12.67 17.43 -22.56
C GLY A 199 -12.60 17.75 -21.05
N PHE A 200 -11.40 17.86 -20.50
CA PHE A 200 -11.15 18.12 -19.07
C PHE A 200 -10.76 19.58 -18.79
N PHE A 201 -10.32 20.33 -19.81
CA PHE A 201 -9.97 21.74 -19.65
C PHE A 201 -11.17 22.60 -19.22
N TYR A 202 -10.86 23.66 -18.49
CA TYR A 202 -11.82 24.70 -18.03
C TYR A 202 -12.97 24.17 -17.14
N LYS A 203 -12.82 22.96 -16.62
CA LYS A 203 -13.69 22.38 -15.60
C LYS A 203 -12.97 22.43 -14.24
N PRO A 204 -13.67 22.81 -13.16
CA PRO A 204 -13.06 23.01 -11.85
C PRO A 204 -12.69 21.68 -11.18
N CYS A 205 -12.02 21.77 -10.02
CA CYS A 205 -11.88 20.68 -9.06
C CYS A 205 -11.16 19.45 -9.63
N ASN A 206 -11.81 18.28 -9.71
CA ASN A 206 -11.17 17.04 -10.11
C ASN A 206 -10.68 17.08 -11.56
N TYR A 207 -11.42 17.77 -12.43
CA TYR A 207 -11.04 17.91 -13.83
C TYR A 207 -9.78 18.78 -13.95
N GLU A 208 -9.72 19.90 -13.23
CA GLU A 208 -8.54 20.76 -13.17
C GLU A 208 -7.34 19.98 -12.62
N LEU A 209 -7.52 19.25 -11.52
CA LEU A 209 -6.47 18.41 -10.94
C LEU A 209 -5.96 17.37 -11.94
N PHE A 210 -6.86 16.70 -12.66
CA PHE A 210 -6.49 15.72 -13.68
C PHE A 210 -5.63 16.33 -14.81
N VAL A 211 -6.00 17.53 -15.28
CA VAL A 211 -5.20 18.28 -16.26
C VAL A 211 -3.84 18.67 -15.69
N LYS A 212 -3.81 19.23 -14.48
CA LYS A 212 -2.58 19.62 -13.80
C LYS A 212 -1.62 18.45 -13.63
N GLN A 213 -2.11 17.32 -13.13
CA GLN A 213 -1.31 16.11 -12.96
C GLN A 213 -0.74 15.62 -14.30
N SER A 214 -1.55 15.64 -15.37
CA SER A 214 -1.11 15.22 -16.70
C SER A 214 0.01 16.12 -17.24
N LEU A 215 -0.12 17.45 -17.10
CA LEU A 215 0.92 18.42 -17.49
C LEU A 215 2.21 18.26 -16.67
N ASN A 216 2.07 18.08 -15.36
CA ASN A 216 3.18 17.85 -14.45
C ASN A 216 3.93 16.54 -14.77
N MET A 217 3.20 15.48 -15.14
CA MET A 217 3.80 14.22 -15.58
C MET A 217 4.61 14.39 -16.86
N GLU A 218 4.15 15.18 -17.84
CA GLU A 218 4.94 15.42 -19.07
C GLU A 218 6.27 16.11 -18.76
N MET A 219 6.24 17.13 -17.91
CA MET A 219 7.47 17.80 -17.45
C MET A 219 8.37 16.85 -16.64
N ALA A 220 7.77 15.97 -15.83
CA ALA A 220 8.51 14.99 -15.05
C ALA A 220 9.24 13.96 -15.91
N ILE A 221 8.72 13.60 -17.07
CA ILE A 221 9.43 12.72 -18.02
C ILE A 221 10.74 13.37 -18.48
N VAL A 222 10.73 14.67 -18.78
CA VAL A 222 11.93 15.42 -19.16
C VAL A 222 12.92 15.43 -18.00
N MET A 223 12.47 15.78 -16.79
CA MET A 223 13.33 15.79 -15.60
C MET A 223 13.89 14.41 -15.25
N ALA A 224 13.12 13.35 -15.45
CA ALA A 224 13.55 11.97 -15.23
C ALA A 224 14.63 11.55 -16.25
N ARG A 225 14.46 11.92 -17.52
CA ARG A 225 15.46 11.70 -18.57
C ARG A 225 16.77 12.42 -18.24
N ASP A 226 16.70 13.71 -17.89
CA ASP A 226 17.88 14.52 -17.55
C ASP A 226 18.62 13.97 -16.33
N ALA A 227 17.89 13.39 -15.37
CA ALA A 227 18.46 12.79 -14.17
C ALA A 227 18.96 11.34 -14.39
N GLY A 228 18.81 10.78 -15.59
CA GLY A 228 19.21 9.40 -15.91
C GLY A 228 18.41 8.35 -15.14
N MET A 229 17.11 8.59 -14.93
CA MET A 229 16.20 7.63 -14.31
C MET A 229 15.83 6.52 -15.31
N GLU A 230 15.61 5.31 -14.81
CA GLU A 230 15.19 4.16 -15.61
C GLU A 230 13.69 3.95 -15.54
N TRP A 231 13.07 4.24 -14.39
CA TRP A 231 11.62 4.11 -14.17
C TRP A 231 11.00 5.38 -13.59
N ILE A 232 9.77 5.68 -14.00
CA ILE A 232 8.94 6.76 -13.47
C ILE A 232 7.56 6.25 -13.05
N LEU A 233 7.09 6.73 -11.90
CA LEU A 233 5.73 6.52 -11.39
C LEU A 233 5.06 7.85 -11.11
N HIS A 234 3.74 7.92 -11.31
CA HIS A 234 2.93 8.97 -10.71
C HIS A 234 2.16 8.38 -9.53
N LEU A 235 2.32 8.97 -8.35
CA LEU A 235 1.63 8.56 -7.13
C LEU A 235 1.12 9.78 -6.39
N ASP A 236 -0.12 9.70 -5.93
CA ASP A 236 -0.71 10.70 -5.05
C ASP A 236 -0.15 10.55 -3.63
N THR A 237 -0.16 11.61 -2.82
CA THR A 237 0.40 11.57 -1.45
C THR A 237 -0.44 10.77 -0.46
N ASP A 238 -1.52 10.14 -0.92
CA ASP A 238 -2.36 9.16 -0.22
C ASP A 238 -2.22 7.76 -0.85
N GLU A 239 -1.16 7.50 -1.63
CA GLU A 239 -0.91 6.22 -2.29
C GLU A 239 0.46 5.64 -1.93
N LEU A 240 0.51 4.35 -1.58
CA LEU A 240 1.75 3.62 -1.31
C LEU A 240 1.92 2.43 -2.26
N ILE A 241 3.12 2.22 -2.79
CA ILE A 241 3.45 0.95 -3.45
C ILE A 241 3.68 -0.13 -2.39
N HIS A 242 2.94 -1.24 -2.48
CA HIS A 242 2.99 -2.36 -1.57
C HIS A 242 3.53 -3.62 -2.28
N PRO A 243 4.86 -3.82 -2.31
CA PRO A 243 5.50 -4.94 -2.98
C PRO A 243 5.57 -6.19 -2.07
N ALA A 244 4.43 -6.61 -1.52
CA ALA A 244 4.37 -7.67 -0.51
C ALA A 244 4.80 -9.05 -1.00
N GLY A 245 4.63 -9.33 -2.30
CA GLY A 245 5.13 -10.55 -2.94
C GLY A 245 6.57 -10.42 -3.45
N ALA A 246 7.16 -9.22 -3.42
CA ALA A 246 8.53 -9.02 -3.89
C ALA A 246 9.55 -9.46 -2.83
N ARG A 247 10.71 -9.93 -3.31
CA ARG A 247 11.85 -10.23 -2.44
C ARG A 247 12.29 -8.98 -1.68
N GLU A 248 12.58 -9.17 -0.40
CA GLU A 248 13.06 -8.11 0.50
C GLU A 248 12.11 -6.90 0.62
N TYR A 249 10.83 -7.05 0.25
CA TYR A 249 9.88 -5.95 0.21
C TYR A 249 10.41 -4.76 -0.65
N SER A 250 11.11 -5.06 -1.74
CA SER A 250 11.83 -4.07 -2.54
C SER A 250 11.16 -3.82 -3.90
N LEU A 251 10.70 -2.59 -4.11
CA LEU A 251 10.26 -2.13 -5.43
C LEU A 251 11.42 -2.15 -6.44
N ARG A 252 12.64 -1.86 -5.97
CA ARG A 252 13.82 -1.91 -6.81
C ARG A 252 14.09 -3.32 -7.34
N GLN A 253 14.07 -4.33 -6.46
CA GLN A 253 14.29 -5.71 -6.89
C GLN A 253 13.19 -6.16 -7.85
N LEU A 254 11.94 -5.81 -7.56
CA LEU A 254 10.80 -6.09 -8.43
C LEU A 254 10.99 -5.51 -9.83
N LEU A 255 11.37 -4.23 -9.95
CA LEU A 255 11.57 -3.57 -11.25
C LEU A 255 12.86 -3.99 -11.96
N LEU A 256 13.85 -4.53 -11.22
CA LEU A 256 15.07 -5.11 -11.79
C LEU A 256 14.77 -6.41 -12.54
N GLU A 257 13.83 -7.22 -12.04
CA GLU A 257 13.44 -8.51 -12.60
C GLU A 257 12.52 -8.37 -13.82
N VAL A 258 11.98 -7.17 -14.07
CA VAL A 258 11.11 -6.91 -15.23
C VAL A 258 11.90 -7.05 -16.54
N PRO A 259 11.44 -7.87 -17.50
CA PRO A 259 12.10 -8.06 -18.79
C PRO A 259 12.34 -6.76 -19.56
N GLY A 260 13.43 -6.70 -20.33
CA GLY A 260 13.84 -5.51 -21.07
C GLY A 260 12.87 -5.07 -22.17
N ASN A 261 12.04 -5.98 -22.70
CA ASN A 261 11.03 -5.69 -23.70
C ASN A 261 9.71 -5.13 -23.12
N VAL A 262 9.58 -5.08 -21.78
CA VAL A 262 8.40 -4.53 -21.11
C VAL A 262 8.60 -3.03 -20.91
N ASP A 263 7.67 -2.25 -21.43
CA ASP A 263 7.69 -0.79 -21.38
C ASP A 263 7.06 -0.25 -20.09
N MET A 264 6.08 -0.97 -19.54
CA MET A 264 5.27 -0.53 -18.42
C MET A 264 4.85 -1.70 -17.54
N VAL A 265 4.81 -1.47 -16.23
CA VAL A 265 4.22 -2.40 -15.26
C VAL A 265 3.03 -1.75 -14.58
N ILE A 266 1.97 -2.53 -14.41
CA ILE A 266 0.73 -2.12 -13.75
C ILE A 266 0.70 -2.73 -12.36
N PHE A 267 0.48 -1.88 -11.36
CA PHE A 267 0.19 -2.25 -9.98
C PHE A 267 -1.33 -2.19 -9.78
N PRO A 268 -2.00 -3.33 -9.59
CA PRO A 268 -3.43 -3.33 -9.24
C PRO A 268 -3.65 -2.56 -7.94
N ASN A 269 -4.76 -1.82 -7.83
CA ASN A 269 -5.02 -1.01 -6.65
C ASN A 269 -5.84 -1.73 -5.59
N TYR A 270 -5.50 -1.45 -4.34
CA TYR A 270 -6.31 -1.77 -3.18
C TYR A 270 -6.83 -0.47 -2.55
N GLU A 271 -8.12 -0.40 -2.26
CA GLU A 271 -8.75 0.81 -1.72
C GLU A 271 -9.06 0.62 -0.23
N SER A 272 -8.64 1.58 0.60
CA SER A 272 -8.89 1.58 2.03
C SER A 272 -10.38 1.47 2.33
N SER A 273 -10.74 0.73 3.37
CA SER A 273 -12.09 0.73 3.93
C SER A 273 -12.05 1.25 5.37
N VAL A 274 -13.04 2.08 5.73
CA VAL A 274 -13.12 2.68 7.06
C VAL A 274 -13.37 1.58 8.10
N GLU A 275 -12.38 1.32 8.95
CA GLU A 275 -12.49 0.41 10.11
C GLU A 275 -12.88 1.18 11.37
N ARG A 276 -12.35 2.40 11.51
CA ARG A 276 -12.54 3.30 12.64
C ARG A 276 -12.56 4.75 12.14
N ASP A 277 -13.20 5.65 12.87
CA ASP A 277 -13.28 7.07 12.47
C ASP A 277 -12.20 7.95 13.14
N ASP A 278 -11.55 7.45 14.20
CA ASP A 278 -10.54 8.18 14.99
C ASP A 278 -9.12 8.11 14.40
N ILE A 279 -8.99 7.75 13.12
CA ILE A 279 -7.72 7.60 12.41
C ILE A 279 -6.98 8.95 12.30
N LYS A 280 -5.73 8.96 12.75
CA LYS A 280 -4.82 10.11 12.70
C LYS A 280 -3.72 9.91 11.68
N GLU A 281 -3.15 8.72 11.61
CA GLU A 281 -2.02 8.36 10.74
C GLU A 281 -2.43 7.19 9.82
N PRO A 282 -3.02 7.49 8.63
CA PRO A 282 -3.59 6.44 7.78
C PRO A 282 -2.61 5.33 7.40
N PHE A 283 -1.35 5.67 7.11
CA PHE A 283 -0.34 4.70 6.66
C PHE A 283 0.09 3.67 7.72
N SER A 284 -0.12 3.96 9.00
CA SER A 284 0.21 3.03 10.10
C SER A 284 -1.04 2.39 10.71
N GLU A 285 -2.20 3.06 10.63
CA GLU A 285 -3.41 2.63 11.33
C GLU A 285 -4.43 1.88 10.45
N VAL A 286 -4.45 2.11 9.14
CA VAL A 286 -5.40 1.44 8.22
C VAL A 286 -4.86 0.09 7.79
N SER A 287 -5.66 -0.96 8.00
CA SER A 287 -5.26 -2.34 7.67
C SER A 287 -6.23 -3.04 6.71
N MET A 288 -7.49 -2.61 6.65
CA MET A 288 -8.50 -3.19 5.78
C MET A 288 -8.57 -2.50 4.42
N PHE A 289 -8.36 -3.30 3.38
CA PHE A 289 -8.45 -2.85 1.99
C PHE A 289 -9.34 -3.78 1.15
N LYS A 290 -10.12 -3.18 0.26
CA LYS A 290 -10.73 -3.87 -0.87
C LYS A 290 -9.64 -4.19 -1.89
N LYS A 291 -9.54 -5.46 -2.32
CA LYS A 291 -8.52 -5.89 -3.28
C LYS A 291 -9.00 -5.80 -4.72
N ASN A 292 -8.07 -5.57 -5.65
CA ASN A 292 -8.37 -5.60 -7.07
C ASN A 292 -8.81 -7.00 -7.51
N TYR A 293 -9.71 -7.07 -8.49
CA TYR A 293 -10.14 -8.34 -9.06
C TYR A 293 -8.97 -9.14 -9.64
N ASP A 294 -7.93 -8.47 -10.15
CA ASP A 294 -6.72 -9.10 -10.67
C ASP A 294 -6.01 -9.95 -9.59
N HIS A 295 -6.21 -9.65 -8.31
CA HIS A 295 -5.59 -10.34 -7.16
C HIS A 295 -6.59 -11.15 -6.32
N LEU A 296 -7.77 -11.42 -6.87
CA LEU A 296 -8.82 -12.19 -6.18
C LEU A 296 -9.22 -13.41 -7.01
N PRO A 297 -9.54 -14.55 -6.37
CA PRO A 297 -10.20 -15.65 -7.06
C PRO A 297 -11.52 -15.17 -7.67
N LYS A 298 -11.79 -15.55 -8.91
CA LYS A 298 -12.99 -15.11 -9.66
C LYS A 298 -14.28 -15.40 -8.89
N ASP A 299 -14.41 -16.60 -8.32
CA ASP A 299 -15.61 -17.00 -7.59
C ASP A 299 -15.81 -16.15 -6.32
N THR A 300 -14.72 -15.79 -5.64
CA THR A 300 -14.77 -14.89 -4.48
C THR A 300 -15.21 -13.49 -4.89
N TYR A 301 -14.66 -12.94 -5.97
CA TYR A 301 -15.01 -11.61 -6.43
C TYR A 301 -16.47 -11.54 -6.88
N PHE A 302 -16.88 -12.41 -7.81
CA PHE A 302 -18.25 -12.39 -8.35
C PHE A 302 -19.29 -12.83 -7.34
N GLY A 303 -18.99 -13.83 -6.50
CA GLY A 303 -19.90 -14.32 -5.47
C GLY A 303 -20.23 -13.27 -4.41
N ASN A 304 -19.28 -12.39 -4.08
CA ASN A 304 -19.46 -11.34 -3.06
C ASN A 304 -19.67 -9.93 -3.66
N TYR A 305 -19.67 -9.77 -5.00
CA TYR A 305 -19.69 -8.46 -5.63
C TYR A 305 -20.89 -7.63 -5.20
N LYS A 306 -22.10 -8.22 -5.25
CA LYS A 306 -23.36 -7.56 -4.90
C LYS A 306 -23.36 -7.06 -3.45
N ASP A 307 -22.85 -7.87 -2.52
CA ASP A 307 -22.78 -7.54 -1.10
C ASP A 307 -21.68 -6.51 -0.81
N SER A 308 -20.61 -6.51 -1.61
CA SER A 308 -19.49 -5.58 -1.48
C SER A 308 -19.85 -4.17 -1.98
N VAL A 309 -20.64 -4.06 -3.06
CA VAL A 309 -21.03 -2.74 -3.59
C VAL A 309 -22.12 -2.07 -2.76
N ARG A 310 -23.00 -2.84 -2.09
CA ARG A 310 -24.13 -2.32 -1.27
C ARG A 310 -24.97 -1.25 -1.99
N GLY A 311 -25.22 -1.45 -3.27
CA GLY A 311 -25.98 -0.50 -4.10
C GLY A 311 -25.15 0.63 -4.71
N ASN A 312 -23.85 0.73 -4.42
CA ASN A 312 -22.96 1.59 -5.19
C ASN A 312 -22.81 1.06 -6.63
N PRO A 313 -22.64 1.94 -7.62
CA PRO A 313 -22.47 1.51 -9.01
C PRO A 313 -21.15 0.77 -9.23
N ASN A 314 -20.14 1.01 -8.39
CA ASN A 314 -18.80 0.45 -8.52
C ASN A 314 -18.29 -0.17 -7.20
N TYR A 315 -17.45 -1.20 -7.32
CA TYR A 315 -16.76 -1.85 -6.19
C TYR A 315 -15.75 -0.92 -5.49
N PHE A 316 -14.94 -0.24 -6.30
CA PHE A 316 -14.07 0.85 -5.87
C PHE A 316 -14.80 2.19 -6.00
N LEU A 317 -14.60 3.07 -5.02
CA LEU A 317 -15.20 4.39 -4.99
C LEU A 317 -14.40 5.40 -5.83
N THR A 318 -13.07 5.22 -5.94
CA THR A 318 -12.21 6.15 -6.68
C THR A 318 -11.82 5.64 -8.06
N TYR A 319 -11.06 4.54 -8.12
CA TYR A 319 -10.63 3.92 -9.37
C TYR A 319 -10.35 2.43 -9.16
N GLY A 320 -10.48 1.63 -10.22
CA GLY A 320 -10.18 0.20 -10.21
C GLY A 320 -9.09 -0.22 -11.20
N ASN A 321 -8.52 0.74 -11.93
CA ASN A 321 -7.53 0.47 -12.96
C ASN A 321 -6.09 0.40 -12.44
N GLY A 322 -5.80 0.53 -11.14
CA GLY A 322 -4.41 0.50 -10.66
C GLY A 322 -3.56 1.71 -11.07
N LYS A 323 -2.30 1.71 -10.64
CA LYS A 323 -1.25 2.67 -11.07
C LYS A 323 -0.20 1.97 -11.91
N SER A 324 0.68 2.71 -12.56
CA SER A 324 1.74 2.12 -13.38
C SER A 324 3.08 2.82 -13.24
N ALA A 325 4.15 2.03 -13.38
CA ALA A 325 5.48 2.53 -13.65
C ALA A 325 5.81 2.33 -15.12
N ALA A 326 6.48 3.32 -15.74
CA ALA A 326 6.96 3.20 -17.10
C ALA A 326 8.47 3.36 -17.17
N ARG A 327 9.10 2.67 -18.12
CA ARG A 327 10.50 2.92 -18.46
C ARG A 327 10.65 4.29 -19.10
N ILE A 328 11.69 5.01 -18.72
CA ILE A 328 12.08 6.24 -19.41
C ILE A 328 12.60 5.86 -20.80
N GLN A 329 11.91 6.34 -21.82
CA GLN A 329 12.25 6.10 -23.22
C GLN A 329 11.77 7.26 -24.09
N ASP A 330 12.19 7.26 -25.36
CA ASP A 330 11.74 8.26 -26.31
C ASP A 330 10.24 8.17 -26.55
N HIS A 331 9.62 9.33 -26.75
CA HIS A 331 8.19 9.46 -27.02
C HIS A 331 7.25 8.97 -25.91
N LEU A 332 7.78 8.65 -24.72
CA LEU A 332 6.97 8.42 -23.52
C LEU A 332 6.11 9.66 -23.24
N ARG A 333 4.85 9.43 -22.90
CA ARG A 333 3.90 10.47 -22.53
C ARG A 333 2.97 10.02 -21.40
N PRO A 334 2.33 10.96 -20.70
CA PRO A 334 1.26 10.66 -19.76
C PRO A 334 0.00 10.13 -20.47
N ASN A 335 -0.83 9.38 -19.74
CA ASN A 335 -2.15 8.94 -20.19
C ASN A 335 -3.15 9.03 -19.03
N GLY A 336 -3.28 10.24 -18.49
CA GLY A 336 -3.90 10.50 -17.19
C GLY A 336 -3.01 10.10 -16.01
N ALA A 337 -3.44 10.44 -14.80
CA ALA A 337 -2.67 10.27 -13.57
C ALA A 337 -2.33 8.82 -13.19
N HIS A 338 -2.91 7.83 -13.89
CA HIS A 338 -2.79 6.41 -13.53
C HIS A 338 -1.99 5.58 -14.54
N ARG A 339 -1.74 6.14 -15.73
CA ARG A 339 -1.17 5.42 -16.88
C ARG A 339 -0.18 6.26 -17.66
N TRP A 340 0.68 5.56 -18.37
CA TRP A 340 1.59 6.12 -19.36
C TRP A 340 1.19 5.65 -20.76
N HIS A 341 1.76 6.26 -21.79
CA HIS A 341 1.63 5.79 -23.16
C HIS A 341 2.86 6.21 -23.97
N ASN A 342 2.91 5.85 -25.25
CA ASN A 342 3.98 6.27 -26.15
C ASN A 342 3.39 6.82 -27.45
N TYR A 343 3.95 7.91 -27.97
CA TYR A 343 3.44 8.52 -29.21
C TYR A 343 3.70 7.72 -30.48
N MET A 344 4.67 6.81 -30.46
CA MET A 344 5.16 6.09 -31.65
C MET A 344 4.79 4.60 -31.66
N LYS A 345 4.42 4.04 -30.50
CA LYS A 345 4.06 2.62 -30.37
C LYS A 345 3.05 2.38 -29.27
N SER A 346 2.34 1.26 -29.34
CA SER A 346 1.63 0.71 -28.19
C SER A 346 2.65 0.15 -27.18
N PRO A 347 2.67 0.61 -25.92
CA PRO A 347 3.57 0.07 -24.91
C PRO A 347 3.30 -1.42 -24.64
N ASN A 348 4.35 -2.21 -24.48
CA ASN A 348 4.23 -3.56 -23.94
C ASN A 348 4.04 -3.49 -22.42
N GLU A 349 2.82 -3.77 -21.95
CA GLU A 349 2.44 -3.71 -20.54
C GLU A 349 2.29 -5.10 -19.92
N ILE A 350 2.68 -5.23 -18.66
CA ILE A 350 2.37 -6.39 -17.82
C ILE A 350 1.71 -5.93 -16.52
N LYS A 351 0.86 -6.78 -15.94
CA LYS A 351 0.32 -6.58 -14.59
C LYS A 351 1.15 -7.40 -13.60
N LEU A 352 1.46 -6.82 -12.45
CA LEU A 352 2.22 -7.50 -11.40
C LEU A 352 1.26 -8.19 -10.43
N GLU A 353 1.58 -9.42 -10.05
CA GLU A 353 0.87 -10.18 -9.01
C GLU A 353 1.48 -9.94 -7.62
N GLU A 354 2.76 -9.59 -7.60
CA GLU A 354 3.60 -9.46 -6.41
C GLU A 354 3.47 -8.10 -5.72
N ALA A 355 2.84 -7.12 -6.38
CA ALA A 355 2.76 -5.76 -5.87
C ALA A 355 1.44 -5.09 -6.21
N ALA A 356 0.98 -4.25 -5.29
CA ALA A 356 -0.22 -3.44 -5.45
C ALA A 356 0.07 -1.97 -5.11
N VAL A 357 -0.83 -1.08 -5.49
CA VAL A 357 -0.89 0.28 -4.93
C VAL A 357 -1.99 0.34 -3.87
N LEU A 358 -1.63 0.73 -2.65
CA LEU A 358 -2.58 0.98 -1.57
C LEU A 358 -3.06 2.42 -1.67
N HIS A 359 -4.37 2.63 -1.82
CA HIS A 359 -4.99 3.95 -1.90
C HIS A 359 -5.76 4.27 -0.62
N TYR A 360 -5.36 5.33 0.08
CA TYR A 360 -5.88 5.75 1.39
C TYR A 360 -6.94 6.87 1.27
N THR A 361 -7.69 6.92 0.17
CA THR A 361 -8.58 8.03 -0.20
C THR A 361 -9.72 8.33 0.78
N TYR A 362 -10.24 7.33 1.49
CA TYR A 362 -11.30 7.48 2.50
C TYR A 362 -10.97 6.59 3.70
N ALA A 363 -9.96 6.99 4.46
CA ALA A 363 -9.52 6.28 5.65
C ALA A 363 -10.49 6.46 6.83
N LYS A 364 -11.24 7.57 6.84
CA LYS A 364 -12.27 7.91 7.84
C LYS A 364 -13.44 8.66 7.21
N PHE A 365 -14.57 8.77 7.93
CA PHE A 365 -15.78 9.38 7.36
C PHE A 365 -15.59 10.87 7.07
N SER A 366 -14.81 11.57 7.89
CA SER A 366 -14.50 13.00 7.68
C SER A 366 -13.72 13.28 6.39
N ASP A 367 -13.07 12.28 5.78
CA ASP A 367 -12.38 12.46 4.50
C ASP A 367 -13.35 12.80 3.37
N LEU A 368 -14.59 12.30 3.42
CA LEU A 368 -15.66 12.61 2.46
C LEU A 368 -15.96 14.12 2.45
N THR A 369 -16.19 14.68 3.63
CA THR A 369 -16.46 16.11 3.81
C THR A 369 -15.23 16.93 3.39
N SER A 370 -14.03 16.49 3.76
CA SER A 370 -12.79 17.18 3.38
C SER A 370 -12.61 17.25 1.86
N ARG A 371 -12.95 16.18 1.13
CA ARG A 371 -12.79 16.09 -0.31
C ARG A 371 -13.77 16.99 -1.04
N ARG A 372 -15.02 17.07 -0.55
CA ARG A 372 -16.02 18.04 -1.04
C ARG A 372 -15.53 19.47 -0.89
N ASP A 373 -15.05 19.82 0.30
CA ASP A 373 -14.75 21.20 0.67
C ASP A 373 -13.49 21.76 -0.04
N ARG A 374 -12.58 20.88 -0.51
CA ARG A 374 -11.38 21.27 -1.28
C ARG A 374 -11.68 22.03 -2.57
N CYS A 375 -12.86 21.84 -3.14
CA CYS A 375 -13.14 22.26 -4.50
C CYS A 375 -13.88 23.59 -4.62
N GLY A 376 -14.27 24.22 -3.50
CA GLY A 376 -15.00 25.48 -3.51
C GLY A 376 -16.35 25.44 -4.26
N CYS A 377 -16.86 24.24 -4.53
CA CYS A 377 -18.07 24.02 -5.31
C CYS A 377 -19.30 24.19 -4.43
N LYS A 378 -20.33 24.85 -4.95
CA LYS A 378 -21.60 24.97 -4.23
C LYS A 378 -22.30 23.61 -4.20
N PRO A 379 -23.04 23.28 -3.13
CA PRO A 379 -23.79 22.03 -3.00
C PRO A 379 -25.10 22.10 -3.80
N THR A 380 -25.01 22.39 -5.10
CA THR A 380 -26.12 22.33 -6.06
C THR A 380 -25.88 21.15 -6.99
N LYS A 381 -26.94 20.50 -7.48
CA LYS A 381 -26.80 19.34 -8.38
C LYS A 381 -25.97 19.67 -9.63
N GLU A 382 -26.15 20.87 -10.15
CA GLU A 382 -25.48 21.37 -11.34
C GLU A 382 -23.99 21.64 -11.09
N ASP A 383 -23.64 22.31 -9.99
CA ASP A 383 -22.24 22.63 -9.66
C ASP A 383 -21.47 21.37 -9.25
N VAL A 384 -22.08 20.48 -8.47
CA VAL A 384 -21.49 19.20 -8.06
C VAL A 384 -21.18 18.33 -9.29
N LYS A 385 -22.10 18.24 -10.26
CA LYS A 385 -21.87 17.52 -11.51
C LYS A 385 -20.73 18.11 -12.33
N ARG A 386 -20.55 19.43 -12.29
CA ARG A 386 -19.46 20.15 -12.97
C ARG A 386 -18.10 19.93 -12.28
N CYS A 387 -18.08 19.77 -10.96
CA CYS A 387 -16.85 19.67 -10.17
C CYS A 387 -16.30 18.25 -10.04
N PHE A 388 -17.17 17.26 -9.85
CA PHE A 388 -16.76 15.90 -9.51
C PHE A 388 -16.88 14.98 -10.72
N MET A 389 -15.84 14.19 -10.98
CA MET A 389 -15.84 13.17 -12.02
C MET A 389 -16.62 11.92 -11.59
N LEU A 390 -16.51 11.57 -10.30
CA LEU A 390 -17.04 10.35 -9.73
C LEU A 390 -18.48 10.54 -9.28
N GLU A 391 -19.34 9.56 -9.60
CA GLU A 391 -20.74 9.58 -9.18
C GLU A 391 -20.89 9.53 -7.66
N PHE A 392 -20.05 8.75 -6.99
CA PHE A 392 -20.02 8.68 -5.53
C PHE A 392 -19.70 10.04 -4.89
N ASP A 393 -18.67 10.75 -5.39
CA ASP A 393 -18.36 12.10 -4.90
C ASP A 393 -19.54 13.06 -5.15
N ARG A 394 -20.29 12.89 -6.24
CA ARG A 394 -21.48 13.70 -6.51
C ARG A 394 -22.61 13.43 -5.54
N SER A 395 -22.90 12.17 -5.22
CA SER A 395 -24.02 11.79 -4.35
C SER A 395 -23.83 12.22 -2.91
N VAL A 396 -22.58 12.27 -2.43
CA VAL A 396 -22.25 12.71 -1.06
C VAL A 396 -22.01 14.22 -0.95
N SER A 397 -21.86 14.92 -2.08
CA SER A 397 -21.64 16.37 -2.14
C SER A 397 -22.90 17.19 -2.42
N SER A 398 -23.98 16.54 -2.87
CA SER A 398 -25.26 17.16 -3.25
C SER A 398 -26.22 17.41 -2.10
#